data_AF-Q02AN0-F1
#
_entry.id   AF-Q02AN0-F1
#
_cell.length_a   1.000
_cell.length_b   1.000
_cell.length_c   1.000
_cell.angle_alpha   90.00
_cell.angle_beta   90.00
_cell.angle_gamma   90.00
#
_symmetry.space_group_name_H-M   'P 1'
#
loop_
_entity.id
_entity.type
_entity.pdbx_description
1 polymer ?
#
loop_
_entity_poly.entity_id
_entity_poly.type
_entity_poly.pdbx_seq_one_letter_code
_entity_poly.pdbx_strand_id
1 'polypeptide(L)'
;MSDIVINNLMDEAQANTLAAVQRQIQDWNGVLKSNYLTAFDNWSQSVLAGRIDNSNPPKPPNGYVLGHFTDPTSGPGSLGPYGETPIEWPYPAQGTQPVCAIPPVPPTLKPYTPPVLPEPDNLRNAVPGDTMPVGYRITSADGSVWQKQASPTPFGIEYYYTRLS
;
A
#
# COMPACT_ATOMS: atom_id res chain seq x y z
N MET A 1 32.48 -8.52 -51.97
CA MET A 1 32.23 -7.11 -51.58
C MET A 1 30.80 -6.88 -51.09
N SER A 2 29.80 -7.66 -51.54
CA SER A 2 28.40 -7.57 -51.07
C SER A 2 28.21 -7.97 -49.60
N ASP A 3 28.84 -9.06 -49.16
CA ASP A 3 28.51 -9.68 -47.87
C ASP A 3 29.03 -8.88 -46.67
N ILE A 4 30.14 -8.15 -46.86
CA ILE A 4 30.70 -7.25 -45.83
C ILE A 4 29.80 -6.03 -45.59
N VAL A 5 29.15 -5.51 -46.63
CA VAL A 5 28.26 -4.34 -46.51
C VAL A 5 26.93 -4.73 -45.83
N ILE A 6 26.40 -5.92 -46.13
CA ILE A 6 25.16 -6.43 -45.54
C ILE A 6 25.34 -6.71 -44.03
N ASN A 7 26.45 -7.31 -43.63
CA ASN A 7 26.72 -7.59 -42.21
C ASN A 7 26.85 -6.30 -41.38
N ASN A 8 27.57 -5.29 -41.89
CA ASN A 8 27.71 -4.00 -41.20
C ASN A 8 26.37 -3.28 -41.00
N LEU A 9 25.45 -3.36 -41.98
CA LEU A 9 24.11 -2.75 -41.87
C LEU A 9 23.24 -3.44 -40.82
N MET A 10 23.34 -4.76 -40.68
CA MET A 10 22.60 -5.51 -39.66
C MET A 10 23.12 -5.20 -38.25
N ASP A 11 24.44 -5.15 -38.07
CA ASP A 11 25.06 -4.79 -36.80
C ASP A 11 24.62 -3.38 -36.35
N GLU A 12 24.59 -2.42 -37.27
CA GLU A 12 24.07 -1.06 -37.02
C GLU A 12 22.58 -1.07 -36.66
N ALA A 13 21.77 -1.87 -37.36
CA ALA A 13 20.34 -1.98 -37.08
C ALA A 13 20.07 -2.57 -35.68
N GLN A 14 20.80 -3.61 -35.29
CA GLN A 14 20.69 -4.21 -33.95
C GLN A 14 21.16 -3.24 -32.87
N ALA A 15 22.25 -2.50 -33.09
CA ALA A 15 22.74 -1.48 -32.15
C ALA A 15 21.73 -0.34 -31.97
N ASN A 16 21.14 0.15 -33.06
CA ASN A 16 20.12 1.20 -33.01
C ASN A 16 18.85 0.73 -32.26
N THR A 17 18.44 -0.51 -32.49
CA THR A 17 17.27 -1.10 -31.83
C THR A 17 17.54 -1.30 -30.33
N LEU A 18 18.73 -1.78 -29.98
CA LEU A 18 19.16 -1.92 -28.59
C LEU A 18 19.13 -0.58 -27.85
N ALA A 19 19.69 0.48 -28.46
CA ALA A 19 19.69 1.81 -27.87
C ALA A 19 18.25 2.35 -27.66
N ALA A 20 17.37 2.15 -28.64
CA ALA A 20 15.98 2.56 -28.54
C ALA A 20 15.23 1.81 -27.42
N VAL A 21 15.40 0.49 -27.34
CA VAL A 21 14.79 -0.36 -26.30
C VAL A 21 15.32 0.00 -24.91
N GLN A 22 16.62 0.23 -24.76
CA GLN A 22 17.21 0.65 -23.49
C GLN A 22 16.64 1.99 -23.01
N ARG A 23 16.48 2.96 -23.92
CA ARG A 23 15.84 4.25 -23.58
C ARG A 23 14.38 4.06 -23.17
N GLN A 24 13.64 3.25 -23.92
CA GLN A 24 12.25 2.93 -23.59
C GLN A 24 12.10 2.29 -22.21
N ILE A 25 12.97 1.32 -21.87
CA ILE A 25 13.01 0.69 -20.54
C ILE A 25 13.27 1.74 -19.45
N GLN A 26 14.22 2.65 -19.67
CA GLN A 26 14.53 3.73 -18.72
C GLN A 26 13.33 4.64 -18.50
N ASP A 27 12.67 5.09 -19.57
CA ASP A 27 11.51 5.97 -19.50
C ASP A 27 10.34 5.29 -18.77
N TRP A 28 10.04 4.04 -19.12
CA TRP A 28 8.96 3.28 -18.49
C TRP A 28 9.23 3.02 -17.01
N ASN A 29 10.46 2.65 -16.65
CA ASN A 29 10.85 2.49 -15.25
C ASN A 29 10.79 3.82 -14.48
N GLY A 30 11.16 4.93 -15.12
CA GLY A 30 11.01 6.27 -14.56
C GLY A 30 9.54 6.59 -14.22
N VAL A 31 8.63 6.33 -15.15
CA VAL A 31 7.18 6.55 -14.96
C VAL A 31 6.63 5.62 -13.87
N LEU A 32 6.94 4.33 -13.90
CA LEU A 32 6.49 3.37 -12.88
C LEU A 32 6.95 3.77 -11.47
N LYS A 33 8.21 4.18 -11.33
CA LYS A 33 8.76 4.67 -10.07
C LYS A 33 8.02 5.92 -9.59
N SER A 34 7.82 6.91 -10.47
CA SER A 34 7.13 8.16 -10.13
C SER A 34 5.69 7.91 -9.65
N ASN A 35 4.96 7.05 -10.37
CA ASN A 35 3.58 6.69 -10.02
C ASN A 35 3.53 5.98 -8.66
N TYR A 36 4.45 5.04 -8.44
CA TYR A 36 4.54 4.32 -7.17
C TYR A 36 4.83 5.27 -5.98
N LEU A 37 5.83 6.14 -6.11
CA LEU A 37 6.20 7.07 -5.04
C LEU A 37 5.06 8.03 -4.70
N THR A 38 4.32 8.50 -5.71
CA THR A 38 3.13 9.35 -5.51
C THR A 38 2.02 8.61 -4.77
N ALA A 39 1.73 7.35 -5.14
CA ALA A 39 0.74 6.53 -4.45
C ALA A 39 1.16 6.22 -3.01
N PHE A 40 2.44 5.93 -2.78
CA PHE A 40 2.98 5.69 -1.45
C PHE A 40 2.89 6.94 -0.57
N ASP A 41 3.22 8.12 -1.09
CA ASP A 41 3.14 9.38 -0.35
C ASP A 41 1.70 9.67 0.10
N ASN A 42 0.74 9.58 -0.82
CA ASN A 42 -0.69 9.77 -0.51
C ASN A 42 -1.21 8.78 0.55
N TRP A 43 -0.79 7.52 0.44
CA TRP A 43 -1.10 6.50 1.45
C TRP A 43 -0.48 6.86 2.81
N SER A 44 0.79 7.25 2.82
CA SER A 44 1.53 7.56 4.04
C SER A 44 0.92 8.77 4.79
N GLN A 45 0.48 9.79 4.05
CA GLN A 45 -0.25 10.93 4.61
C GLN A 45 -1.59 10.51 5.22
N SER A 46 -2.28 9.53 4.62
CA SER A 46 -3.54 9.01 5.14
C SER A 46 -3.33 8.22 6.45
N VAL A 47 -2.23 7.46 6.55
CA VAL A 47 -1.82 6.78 7.80
C VAL A 47 -1.49 7.80 8.88
N LEU A 48 -0.65 8.79 8.57
CA LEU A 48 -0.23 9.83 9.52
C LEU A 48 -1.41 10.71 9.96
N ALA A 49 -2.43 10.87 9.12
CA ALA A 49 -3.67 11.56 9.48
C ALA A 49 -4.64 10.66 10.27
N GLY A 50 -4.30 9.40 10.54
CA GLY A 50 -5.16 8.45 11.25
C GLY A 50 -6.42 8.04 10.47
N ARG A 51 -6.45 8.26 9.15
CA ARG A 51 -7.60 7.91 8.30
C ARG A 51 -7.65 6.44 7.96
N ILE A 52 -6.49 5.79 7.89
CA ILE A 52 -6.30 4.38 7.59
C ILE A 52 -5.21 3.79 8.48
N ASP A 53 -5.19 2.46 8.61
CA ASP A 53 -4.09 1.74 9.25
C ASP A 53 -2.84 1.64 8.34
N ASN A 54 -1.71 1.24 8.92
CA ASN A 54 -0.47 1.03 8.18
C ASN A 54 -0.24 -0.43 7.74
N SER A 55 -1.27 -1.29 7.78
CA SER A 55 -1.14 -2.74 7.60
C SER A 55 -0.89 -3.16 6.15
N ASN A 56 -1.26 -2.30 5.18
CA ASN A 56 -1.18 -2.61 3.76
C ASN A 56 -0.54 -1.47 2.94
N PRO A 57 0.79 -1.28 3.05
CA PRO A 57 1.50 -0.31 2.23
C PRO A 57 1.44 -0.68 0.73
N PRO A 58 1.34 0.32 -0.17
CA PRO A 58 1.50 0.10 -1.60
C PRO A 58 2.81 -0.62 -1.91
N LYS A 59 2.75 -1.61 -2.80
CA LYS A 59 3.93 -2.37 -3.25
C LYS A 59 4.48 -1.78 -4.55
N PRO A 60 5.82 -1.65 -4.69
CA PRO A 60 6.42 -1.18 -5.92
C PRO A 60 6.20 -2.20 -7.03
N PRO A 61 5.83 -1.75 -8.25
CA PRO A 61 5.71 -2.63 -9.40
C PRO A 61 7.09 -3.14 -9.83
N ASN A 62 7.11 -4.30 -10.49
CA ASN A 62 8.31 -4.81 -11.12
C ASN A 62 8.74 -3.88 -12.26
N GLY A 63 10.03 -3.62 -12.37
CA GLY A 63 10.60 -2.85 -13.47
C GLY A 63 10.69 -3.67 -14.76
N TYR A 64 10.82 -2.97 -15.88
CA TYR A 64 11.20 -3.54 -17.17
C TYR A 64 12.71 -3.79 -17.22
N VAL A 65 13.10 -4.86 -17.92
CA VAL A 65 14.48 -5.27 -18.19
C VAL A 65 14.64 -5.55 -19.68
N LEU A 66 15.88 -5.65 -20.15
CA LEU A 66 16.18 -5.99 -21.53
C LEU A 66 15.98 -7.50 -21.75
N GLY A 67 15.04 -7.86 -22.61
CA GLY A 67 14.86 -9.21 -23.14
C GLY A 67 15.35 -9.32 -24.58
N HIS A 68 15.49 -10.56 -25.07
CA HIS A 68 15.84 -10.85 -26.46
C HIS A 68 14.94 -11.95 -27.00
N PHE A 69 14.52 -11.84 -28.26
CA PHE A 69 13.87 -12.92 -28.97
C PHE A 69 14.68 -13.25 -30.23
N THR A 70 14.72 -14.53 -30.58
CA THR A 70 15.39 -15.00 -31.80
C THR A 70 14.47 -14.83 -32.99
N ASP A 71 14.94 -14.20 -34.05
CA ASP A 71 14.19 -14.00 -35.29
C ASP A 71 14.00 -15.36 -36.01
N PRO A 72 12.76 -15.85 -36.18
CA PRO A 72 12.50 -17.14 -36.81
C PRO A 72 12.83 -17.16 -38.31
N THR A 73 13.11 -16.00 -38.91
CA THR A 73 13.53 -15.85 -40.31
C THR A 73 15.06 -15.80 -40.47
N SER A 74 15.81 -16.06 -39.40
CA SER A 74 17.28 -16.08 -39.38
C SER A 74 17.83 -17.43 -38.88
N GLY A 75 19.10 -17.73 -39.18
CA GLY A 75 19.79 -18.94 -38.72
C GLY A 75 19.59 -20.20 -39.58
N PRO A 76 20.31 -21.30 -39.24
CA PRO A 76 20.43 -22.49 -40.08
C PRO A 76 19.08 -23.10 -40.49
N GLY A 77 18.80 -23.12 -41.79
CA GLY A 77 17.54 -23.63 -42.35
C GLY A 77 16.53 -22.55 -42.74
N SER A 78 16.83 -21.27 -42.49
CA SER A 78 16.05 -20.16 -43.05
C SER A 78 16.41 -19.89 -44.52
N LEU A 79 15.40 -19.57 -45.33
CA LEU A 79 15.55 -19.12 -46.73
C LEU A 79 15.80 -17.60 -46.84
N GLY A 80 15.91 -16.92 -45.70
CA GLY A 80 16.15 -15.48 -45.62
C GLY A 80 17.61 -15.09 -45.91
N PRO A 81 17.89 -13.79 -46.08
CA PRO A 81 19.24 -13.28 -46.36
C PRO A 81 20.25 -13.54 -45.22
N TYR A 82 19.78 -13.98 -44.06
CA TYR A 82 20.58 -14.32 -42.87
C TYR A 82 20.47 -15.80 -42.48
N GLY A 83 20.25 -16.69 -43.46
CA GLY A 83 20.01 -18.13 -43.25
C GLY A 83 21.14 -18.94 -42.60
N GLU A 84 22.27 -18.32 -42.27
CA GLU A 84 23.38 -18.95 -41.54
C GLU A 84 23.66 -18.32 -40.18
N THR A 85 23.07 -17.15 -39.86
CA THR A 85 23.33 -16.42 -38.61
C THR A 85 22.02 -16.17 -37.86
N PRO A 86 21.83 -16.73 -36.66
CA PRO A 86 20.70 -16.37 -35.81
C PRO A 86 20.79 -14.92 -35.38
N ILE A 87 19.73 -14.16 -35.59
CA ILE A 87 19.60 -12.77 -35.18
C ILE A 87 18.75 -12.72 -33.91
N GLU A 88 19.22 -11.98 -32.91
CA GLU A 88 18.47 -11.69 -31.69
C GLU A 88 18.06 -10.22 -31.66
N TRP A 89 16.78 -9.98 -31.42
CA TRP A 89 16.22 -8.64 -31.33
C TRP A 89 15.87 -8.28 -29.89
N PRO A 90 16.34 -7.12 -29.39
CA PRO A 90 16.04 -6.67 -28.05
C PRO A 90 14.58 -6.22 -27.94
N TYR A 91 13.98 -6.42 -26.77
CA TYR A 91 12.66 -5.88 -26.44
C TYR A 91 12.53 -5.60 -24.93
N PRO A 92 11.60 -4.71 -24.51
CA PRO A 92 11.30 -4.53 -23.09
C PRO A 92 10.57 -5.76 -22.53
N ALA A 93 11.20 -6.47 -21.59
CA ALA A 93 10.60 -7.59 -20.88
C ALA A 93 10.23 -7.19 -19.46
N GLN A 94 9.21 -7.83 -18.87
CA GLN A 94 8.87 -7.62 -17.47
C GLN A 94 9.92 -8.32 -16.58
N GLY A 95 10.57 -7.55 -15.71
CA GLY A 95 11.51 -8.07 -14.74
C GLY A 95 10.85 -8.69 -13.51
N THR A 96 11.68 -9.26 -12.64
CA THR A 96 11.26 -9.79 -11.33
C THR A 96 11.57 -8.86 -10.18
N GLN A 97 12.42 -7.86 -10.40
CA GLN A 97 12.85 -6.91 -9.37
C GLN A 97 11.97 -5.66 -9.36
N PRO A 98 11.67 -5.09 -8.19
CA PRO A 98 10.90 -3.87 -8.08
C PRO A 98 11.65 -2.69 -8.70
N VAL A 99 10.89 -1.73 -9.24
CA VAL A 99 11.45 -0.53 -9.88
C VAL A 99 12.22 0.39 -8.91
N CYS A 100 11.93 0.27 -7.61
CA CYS A 100 12.64 0.97 -6.54
C CYS A 100 12.42 0.28 -5.19
N ALA A 101 13.24 0.66 -4.19
CA ALA A 101 13.04 0.25 -2.81
C ALA A 101 11.77 0.89 -2.22
N ILE A 102 11.12 0.16 -1.31
CA ILE A 102 9.96 0.65 -0.57
C ILE A 102 10.43 1.74 0.41
N PRO A 103 9.81 2.94 0.42
CA PRO A 103 10.13 3.95 1.42
C PRO A 103 9.73 3.50 2.84
N PRO A 104 10.24 4.16 3.90
CA PRO A 104 9.90 3.81 5.28
C PRO A 104 8.39 3.89 5.55
N VAL A 105 7.83 2.85 6.16
CA VAL A 105 6.42 2.81 6.58
C VAL A 105 6.21 3.76 7.76
N PRO A 106 5.24 4.69 7.70
CA PRO A 106 4.95 5.56 8.82
C PRO A 106 4.39 4.78 10.02
N PRO A 107 4.66 5.24 11.26
CA PRO A 107 4.03 4.67 12.44
C PRO A 107 2.53 4.95 12.43
N THR A 108 1.74 4.04 12.97
CA THR A 108 0.33 4.32 13.28
C THR A 108 0.25 5.30 14.44
N LEU A 109 -0.52 6.38 14.25
CA LEU A 109 -1.03 7.11 15.40
C LEU A 109 -2.01 6.19 16.13
N LYS A 110 -1.68 5.80 17.36
CA LYS A 110 -2.64 5.08 18.20
C LYS A 110 -3.90 5.96 18.32
N PRO A 111 -5.12 5.37 18.32
CA PRO A 111 -6.32 6.13 18.65
C PRO A 111 -6.07 6.93 19.91
N TYR A 112 -6.43 8.21 19.90
CA TYR A 112 -6.39 9.02 21.11
C TYR A 112 -7.24 8.32 22.17
N THR A 113 -6.60 7.74 23.17
CA THR A 113 -7.26 7.31 24.40
C THR A 113 -7.37 8.56 25.28
N PRO A 114 -8.55 9.17 25.43
CA PRO A 114 -8.71 10.25 26.38
C PRO A 114 -8.22 9.79 27.76
N PRO A 115 -7.53 10.65 28.51
CA PRO A 115 -7.20 10.34 29.89
C PRO A 115 -8.50 10.01 30.62
N VAL A 116 -8.53 8.87 31.31
CA VAL A 116 -9.66 8.49 32.16
C VAL A 116 -9.74 9.55 33.25
N LEU A 117 -10.73 10.45 33.15
CA LEU A 117 -11.05 11.36 34.22
C LEU A 117 -11.45 10.51 35.44
N PRO A 118 -10.92 10.80 36.64
CA PRO A 118 -11.38 10.10 37.84
C PRO A 118 -12.90 10.25 37.94
N GLU A 119 -13.60 9.13 38.17
CA GLU A 119 -15.04 9.16 38.37
C GLU A 119 -15.35 10.12 39.53
N PRO A 120 -16.27 11.09 39.36
CA PRO A 120 -16.67 11.97 40.44
C PRO A 120 -17.25 11.16 41.61
N ASP A 121 -16.98 11.55 42.86
CA ASP A 121 -17.45 10.81 44.05
C ASP A 121 -18.99 10.65 44.15
N ASN A 122 -19.75 11.40 43.36
CA ASN A 122 -21.20 11.36 43.27
C ASN A 122 -21.74 10.60 42.05
N LEU A 123 -20.87 10.04 41.21
CA LEU A 123 -21.19 9.39 39.95
C LEU A 123 -20.42 8.07 39.82
N ARG A 124 -21.14 6.99 39.50
CA ARG A 124 -20.53 5.68 39.21
C ARG A 124 -21.16 5.09 37.96
N ASN A 125 -20.36 4.56 37.06
CA ASN A 125 -20.91 3.86 35.90
C ASN A 125 -21.66 2.59 36.34
N ALA A 126 -22.76 2.27 35.66
CA ALA A 126 -23.42 1.00 35.87
C ALA A 126 -22.52 -0.13 35.34
N VAL A 127 -22.46 -1.24 36.07
CA VAL A 127 -21.65 -2.39 35.68
C VAL A 127 -22.22 -2.99 34.38
N PRO A 128 -21.37 -3.42 33.43
CA PRO A 128 -21.85 -4.13 32.24
C PRO A 128 -22.77 -5.31 32.62
N GLY A 129 -23.98 -5.33 32.08
CA GLY A 129 -24.98 -6.36 32.37
C GLY A 129 -25.94 -6.04 33.52
N ASP A 130 -25.88 -4.85 34.12
CA ASP A 130 -26.84 -4.43 35.15
C ASP A 130 -28.27 -4.27 34.56
N THR A 131 -29.18 -5.12 35.03
CA THR A 131 -30.58 -5.21 34.60
C THR A 131 -31.54 -4.36 35.42
N MET A 132 -31.07 -3.62 36.44
CA MET A 132 -31.95 -2.80 37.27
C MET A 132 -32.59 -1.67 36.45
N PRO A 133 -33.86 -1.31 36.70
CA PRO A 133 -34.52 -0.24 35.95
C PRO A 133 -33.96 1.14 36.33
N VAL A 134 -34.11 2.11 35.41
CA VAL A 134 -33.86 3.53 35.73
C VAL A 134 -34.76 3.96 36.89
N GLY A 135 -34.20 4.70 37.85
CA GLY A 135 -34.87 5.07 39.09
C GLY A 135 -34.68 4.09 40.24
N TYR A 136 -34.11 2.90 39.99
CA TYR A 136 -33.78 1.95 41.05
C TYR A 136 -32.78 2.57 42.05
N ARG A 137 -33.06 2.40 43.34
CA ARG A 137 -32.22 2.91 44.43
C ARG A 137 -31.49 1.76 45.11
N ILE A 138 -30.18 1.91 45.30
CA ILE A 138 -29.34 0.98 46.04
C ILE A 138 -28.71 1.71 47.23
N THR A 139 -28.74 1.08 48.40
CA THR A 139 -28.03 1.55 49.58
C THR A 139 -26.69 0.82 49.65
N SER A 140 -25.59 1.56 49.64
CA SER A 140 -24.24 1.02 49.79
C SER A 140 -23.95 0.71 51.26
N ALA A 141 -22.89 -0.07 51.52
CA ALA A 141 -22.48 -0.48 52.86
C ALA A 141 -22.09 0.69 53.79
N ASP A 142 -21.73 1.83 53.20
CA ASP A 142 -21.45 3.10 53.87
C ASP A 142 -22.71 3.93 54.19
N GLY A 143 -23.91 3.39 53.90
CA GLY A 143 -25.19 4.05 54.10
C GLY A 143 -25.58 5.06 53.02
N SER A 144 -24.74 5.28 52.01
CA SER A 144 -25.06 6.17 50.90
C SER A 144 -26.12 5.56 49.97
N VAL A 145 -27.07 6.38 49.53
CA VAL A 145 -28.11 5.95 48.59
C VAL A 145 -27.75 6.40 47.19
N TRP A 146 -27.85 5.49 46.23
CA TRP A 146 -27.53 5.72 44.83
C TRP A 146 -28.73 5.41 43.96
N GLN A 147 -29.02 6.26 42.98
CA GLN A 147 -30.13 6.08 42.05
C GLN A 147 -29.61 5.86 40.63
N LYS A 148 -30.09 4.82 39.96
CA LYS A 148 -29.77 4.56 38.56
C LYS A 148 -30.42 5.61 37.66
N GLN A 149 -29.63 6.17 36.76
CA GLN A 149 -30.03 7.12 35.73
C GLN A 149 -29.59 6.61 34.36
N ALA A 150 -30.16 7.21 33.32
CA ALA A 150 -29.80 6.96 31.94
C ALA A 150 -29.48 8.30 31.26
N SER A 151 -28.41 8.34 30.47
CA SER A 151 -28.09 9.48 29.62
C SER A 151 -28.05 9.05 28.16
N PRO A 152 -28.71 9.77 27.25
CA PRO A 152 -28.48 9.60 25.83
C PRO A 152 -27.06 10.06 25.47
N THR A 153 -26.37 9.27 24.66
CA THR A 153 -25.06 9.58 24.07
C THR A 153 -25.13 9.38 22.55
N PRO A 154 -24.16 9.89 21.78
CA PRO A 154 -24.08 9.61 20.34
C PRO A 154 -23.98 8.12 19.99
N PHE A 155 -23.62 7.25 20.95
CA PHE A 155 -23.41 5.82 20.76
C PHE A 155 -24.52 4.94 21.35
N GLY A 156 -25.55 5.54 21.97
CA GLY A 156 -26.67 4.82 22.58
C GLY A 156 -27.07 5.37 23.95
N ILE A 157 -27.74 4.54 24.76
CA ILE A 157 -28.09 4.89 26.14
C ILE A 157 -27.02 4.33 27.08
N GLU A 158 -26.38 5.22 27.85
CA GLU A 158 -25.50 4.83 28.93
C GLU A 158 -26.22 4.90 30.28
N TYR A 159 -25.91 3.97 31.17
CA TYR A 159 -26.49 3.87 32.50
C TYR A 159 -25.44 4.16 33.58
N TYR A 160 -25.83 4.90 34.59
CA TYR A 160 -24.96 5.29 35.70
C TYR A 160 -25.76 5.45 36.99
N TYR A 161 -25.07 5.49 38.11
CA TYR A 161 -25.63 5.73 39.44
C TYR A 161 -25.23 7.11 39.94
N THR A 162 -26.21 7.89 40.38
CA THR A 162 -25.99 9.18 41.06
C THR A 162 -26.23 9.03 42.54
N ARG A 163 -25.30 9.54 43.37
CA ARG A 163 -25.51 9.60 44.81
C ARG A 163 -26.63 10.58 45.14
N LEU A 164 -27.62 10.14 45.91
CA LEU A 164 -28.66 11.00 46.48
C LEU A 164 -28.10 11.65 47.75
N SER A 165 -28.24 12.97 47.83
CA SER A 165 -27.93 13.77 49.02
C SER A 165 -28.92 13.52 50.15
#